data_AF-A0A6J5GPY6-F1
#
_entry.id   AF-A0A6J5GPY6-F1
#
_cell.length_a   1.000
_cell.length_b   1.000
_cell.length_c   1.000
_cell.angle_alpha   90.00
_cell.angle_beta   90.00
_cell.angle_gamma   90.00
#
_symmetry.space_group_name_H-M   'P 1'
#
loop_
_entity.id
_entity.type
_entity.pdbx_description
1 polymer ?
#
loop_
_entity_poly.entity_id
_entity_poly.type
_entity_poly.pdbx_seq_one_letter_code
_entity_poly.pdbx_strand_id
1 'polypeptide(L)'
;MDRLERAWTTFMAWHWLARRAAVALACYVLAMLGVWFYAEGLQGAGKLLFAAGSIGFGWAVGFFFAVGTAISLLFRCRRMFL
;
A
#
# COMPACT_ATOMS: atom_id res chain seq x y z
N MET A 1 19.66 -14.72 14.47
CA MET A 1 19.12 -14.19 13.19
C MET A 1 18.07 -15.12 12.58
N ASP A 2 17.98 -16.38 13.02
CA ASP A 2 17.12 -17.43 12.44
C ASP A 2 15.62 -17.13 12.43
N ARG A 3 15.09 -16.38 13.41
CA ARG A 3 13.64 -16.15 13.52
C ARG A 3 13.11 -15.18 12.45
N LEU A 4 13.89 -14.15 12.12
CA LEU A 4 13.50 -13.16 11.12
C LEU A 4 13.53 -13.78 9.72
N GLU A 5 14.56 -14.59 9.46
CA GLU A 5 14.72 -15.31 8.21
C GLU A 5 13.63 -16.38 8.03
N ARG A 6 13.28 -17.13 9.08
CA ARG A 6 12.14 -18.07 9.05
C ARG A 6 10.80 -17.37 8.80
N ALA A 7 10.58 -16.21 9.42
CA ALA A 7 9.37 -15.44 9.18
C ALA A 7 9.31 -14.93 7.72
N TRP A 8 10.45 -14.48 7.19
CA TRP A 8 10.57 -14.02 5.80
C TRP A 8 10.33 -15.14 4.78
N THR A 9 10.90 -16.33 4.98
CA THR A 9 10.67 -17.47 4.09
C THR A 9 9.22 -17.95 4.12
N THR A 10 8.59 -17.94 5.30
CA THR A 10 7.15 -18.27 5.44
C THR A 10 6.27 -17.23 4.74
N PHE A 11 6.59 -15.95 4.89
CA PHE A 11 5.91 -14.87 4.19
C PHE A 11 6.07 -14.98 2.66
N MET A 12 7.28 -15.31 2.21
CA MET A 12 7.56 -15.58 0.79
C MET A 12 7.02 -16.91 0.27
N ALA A 13 6.44 -17.75 1.13
CA ALA A 13 5.69 -18.94 0.71
C ALA A 13 4.19 -18.68 0.52
N TRP A 14 3.66 -17.57 1.04
CA TRP A 14 2.22 -17.25 0.94
C TRP A 14 1.76 -16.97 -0.50
N HIS A 15 0.47 -17.12 -0.76
CA HIS A 15 -0.10 -16.72 -2.05
C HIS A 15 0.16 -15.22 -2.31
N TRP A 16 0.41 -14.83 -3.58
CA TRP A 16 0.77 -13.46 -3.94
C TRP A 16 -0.25 -12.41 -3.43
N LEU A 17 -1.54 -12.76 -3.46
CA LEU A 17 -2.64 -11.94 -2.96
C LEU A 17 -2.55 -11.74 -1.43
N ALA A 18 -2.25 -12.81 -0.68
CA ALA A 18 -2.09 -12.76 0.77
C ALA A 18 -0.89 -11.89 1.18
N ARG A 19 0.22 -11.93 0.41
CA ARG A 19 1.36 -11.04 0.64
C ARG A 19 0.99 -9.58 0.43
N ARG A 20 0.26 -9.26 -0.66
CA ARG A 20 -0.19 -7.88 -0.92
C ARG A 20 -1.16 -7.39 0.15
N ALA A 21 -2.09 -8.23 0.60
CA ALA A 21 -3.01 -7.90 1.68
C ALA A 21 -2.27 -7.62 3.00
N ALA A 22 -1.27 -8.44 3.34
CA ALA A 22 -0.45 -8.24 4.54
C ALA A 22 0.38 -6.94 4.48
N VAL A 23 0.96 -6.62 3.32
CA VAL A 23 1.68 -5.34 3.12
C VAL A 23 0.72 -4.16 3.22
N ALA A 24 -0.47 -4.27 2.61
CA ALA A 24 -1.50 -3.24 2.73
C ALA A 24 -1.92 -3.04 4.20
N LEU A 25 -2.11 -4.12 4.94
CA LEU A 25 -2.47 -4.05 6.36
C LEU A 25 -1.36 -3.39 7.19
N ALA A 26 -0.10 -3.72 6.94
CA ALA A 26 1.04 -3.08 7.59
C ALA A 26 1.13 -1.58 7.28
N CYS A 27 0.93 -1.20 6.01
CA CYS A 27 0.90 0.21 5.59
C CYS A 27 -0.28 0.98 6.20
N TYR A 28 -1.44 0.34 6.35
CA TYR A 28 -2.59 0.93 7.03
C TYR A 28 -2.33 1.19 8.51
N VAL A 29 -1.73 0.22 9.21
CA VAL A 29 -1.30 0.39 10.61
C VAL A 29 -0.29 1.54 10.72
N LEU A 30 0.67 1.62 9.78
CA LEU A 30 1.63 2.72 9.74
C LEU A 30 0.95 4.09 9.58
N ALA A 31 -0.06 4.18 8.71
CA ALA A 31 -0.84 5.40 8.54
C ALA A 31 -1.62 5.76 9.81
N MET A 32 -2.25 4.78 10.48
CA MET A 32 -2.94 4.97 11.77
C MET A 32 -1.98 5.45 12.87
N LEU A 33 -0.77 4.91 12.93
CA LEU A 33 0.27 5.42 13.83
C LEU A 33 0.63 6.87 13.50
N GLY A 34 0.70 7.23 12.22
CA GLY A 34 0.87 8.62 11.80
C GLY A 34 -0.23 9.55 12.32
N VAL A 35 -1.50 9.11 12.28
CA VAL A 35 -2.64 9.87 12.86
C VAL A 35 -2.50 9.98 14.38
N TRP A 36 -2.10 8.91 15.06
CA TRP A 36 -1.88 8.93 16.50
C TRP A 36 -0.79 9.94 16.88
N PHE A 37 0.37 9.88 16.23
CA PHE A 37 1.45 10.83 16.45
C PHE A 37 1.05 12.27 16.15
N TYR A 38 0.20 12.47 15.13
CA TYR A 38 -0.36 13.79 14.84
C TYR A 38 -1.23 14.31 15.99
N ALA A 39 -2.07 13.44 16.58
CA ALA A 39 -2.93 13.78 17.72
C ALA A 39 -2.13 14.08 19.00
N GLU A 40 -1.01 13.40 19.23
CA GLU A 40 -0.08 13.62 20.36
C GLU A 40 0.79 14.89 20.19
N GLY A 41 0.54 15.72 19.18
CA GLY A 41 1.27 16.97 18.94
C GLY A 41 2.58 16.83 18.16
N LEU A 42 2.98 15.60 17.79
CA LEU A 42 4.14 15.32 16.92
C LEU A 42 3.76 15.43 15.43
N GLN A 43 3.27 16.61 15.04
CA GLN A 43 2.68 16.85 13.73
C GLN A 43 3.62 16.55 12.54
N GLY A 44 4.93 16.80 12.70
CA GLY A 44 5.92 16.54 11.64
C GLY A 44 6.12 15.05 11.37
N ALA A 45 6.31 14.26 12.43
CA ALA A 45 6.46 12.81 12.34
C ALA A 45 5.16 12.13 11.88
N GLY A 46 4.01 12.61 12.40
CA GLY A 46 2.70 12.09 12.02
C GLY A 46 2.39 12.25 10.53
N LYS A 47 2.68 13.43 9.94
CA LYS A 47 2.51 13.67 8.50
C LYS A 47 3.39 12.76 7.65
N LEU A 48 4.66 12.56 8.04
CA LEU A 48 5.58 11.69 7.30
C LEU A 48 5.14 10.22 7.33
N LEU A 49 4.76 9.71 8.51
CA LEU A 49 4.27 8.34 8.68
C LEU A 49 2.96 8.11 7.93
N PHE A 50 2.05 9.08 7.97
CA PHE A 50 0.78 9.01 7.24
C PHE A 50 1.00 9.01 5.72
N ALA A 51 1.89 9.86 5.20
CA ALA A 51 2.21 9.91 3.78
C ALA A 51 2.88 8.62 3.31
N ALA A 52 3.89 8.14 4.04
CA ALA A 52 4.59 6.88 3.73
C ALA A 52 3.63 5.68 3.78
N GLY A 53 2.76 5.62 4.80
CA GLY A 53 1.74 4.57 4.93
C GLY A 53 0.72 4.60 3.80
N SER A 54 0.23 5.79 3.42
CA SER A 54 -0.75 5.94 2.34
C SER A 54 -0.19 5.58 0.96
N ILE A 55 1.06 5.97 0.68
CA ILE A 55 1.76 5.60 -0.56
C ILE A 55 1.97 4.08 -0.63
N GLY A 56 2.47 3.48 0.46
CA GLY A 56 2.66 2.03 0.54
C GLY A 56 1.34 1.26 0.41
N PHE A 57 0.27 1.76 1.02
CA PHE A 57 -1.08 1.19 0.92
C PHE A 57 -1.60 1.21 -0.52
N GLY A 58 -1.53 2.36 -1.19
CA GLY A 58 -1.95 2.49 -2.59
C GLY A 58 -1.17 1.53 -3.52
N TRP A 59 0.14 1.41 -3.29
CA TRP A 59 0.97 0.47 -4.06
C TRP A 59 0.60 -1.00 -3.79
N ALA A 60 0.40 -1.36 -2.51
CA ALA A 60 0.07 -2.72 -2.09
C ALA A 60 -1.30 -3.18 -2.61
N VAL A 61 -2.31 -2.33 -2.53
CA VAL A 61 -3.69 -2.59 -3.02
C VAL A 61 -3.75 -2.71 -4.54
N GLY A 62 -2.72 -2.24 -5.25
CA GLY A 62 -2.68 -2.32 -6.71
C GLY A 62 -3.32 -1.12 -7.38
N PHE A 63 -3.11 0.08 -6.83
CA PHE A 63 -3.46 1.34 -7.48
C PHE A 63 -2.91 1.41 -8.91
N PHE A 64 -1.73 0.81 -9.19
CA PHE A 64 -1.22 0.66 -10.56
C PHE A 64 -2.10 -0.19 -11.48
N PHE A 65 -2.74 -1.24 -10.97
CA PHE A 65 -3.72 -2.01 -11.73
C PHE A 65 -4.99 -1.19 -11.97
N ALA A 66 -5.52 -0.51 -10.94
CA ALA A 66 -6.69 0.35 -11.08
C ALA A 66 -6.46 1.52 -12.06
N VAL A 67 -5.31 2.20 -11.97
CA VAL A 67 -4.89 3.26 -12.89
C VAL A 67 -4.65 2.70 -14.29
N GLY A 68 -4.00 1.54 -14.43
CA GLY A 68 -3.82 0.87 -15.71
C GLY A 68 -5.16 0.50 -16.37
N THR A 69 -6.11 -0.04 -15.62
CA THR A 69 -7.47 -0.30 -16.11
C THR A 69 -8.21 0.97 -16.48
N ALA A 70 -8.10 2.05 -15.69
CA ALA A 70 -8.74 3.33 -15.97
C ALA A 70 -8.16 4.00 -17.23
N ILE A 71 -6.84 3.96 -17.40
CA ILE A 71 -6.16 4.48 -18.60
C ILE A 71 -6.54 3.65 -19.83
N SER A 72 -6.55 2.31 -19.72
CA SER A 72 -6.98 1.44 -20.80
C SER A 72 -8.44 1.69 -21.20
N LEU A 73 -9.34 1.86 -20.22
CA LEU A 73 -10.73 2.26 -20.44
C LEU A 73 -10.85 3.61 -21.13
N LEU A 74 -10.12 4.63 -20.67
CA LEU A 74 -10.10 5.95 -21.29
C LEU A 74 -9.58 5.89 -22.74
N PHE A 75 -8.50 5.14 -23.00
CA PHE A 75 -8.00 4.93 -24.36
C PHE A 75 -8.99 4.18 -25.23
N ARG A 76 -9.67 3.16 -24.69
CA ARG A 76 -10.66 2.36 -25.41
C ARG A 76 -11.93 3.16 -25.71
N CYS A 77 -12.41 3.98 -24.77
CA CYS A 77 -13.49 4.94 -25.00
C CYS A 77 -13.09 5.99 -26.04
N ARG A 78 -11.86 6.52 -25.97
CA ARG A 78 -11.37 7.49 -26.97
C ARG A 78 -11.30 6.89 -28.38
N ARG A 79 -11.02 5.59 -28.51
CA ARG A 79 -10.99 4.86 -29.79
C ARG A 79 -12.37 4.54 -30.37
N MET A 80 -13.45 4.66 -29.60
CA MET A 80 -14.82 4.48 -30.09
C MET A 80 -15.46 5.80 -30.59
N PHE A 81 -14.86 6.94 -30.22
CA PHE A 81 -15.35 8.28 -30.59
C PHE A 81 -14.56 8.95 -31.74
N LEU A 82 -13.58 8.24 -32.30
CA LEU A 82 -12.83 8.58 -33.52
C LEU A 82 -13.19 7.57 -34.61
#